data_AF-A0A183HMT9-F1
#
_entry.id   AF-A0A183HMT9-F1
#
_cell.length_a   1.000
_cell.length_b   1.000
_cell.length_c   1.000
_cell.angle_alpha   90.00
_cell.angle_beta   90.00
_cell.angle_gamma   90.00
#
_symmetry.space_group_name_H-M   'P 1'
#
loop_
_entity.id
_entity.type
_entity.pdbx_description
1 polymer ?
#
loop_
_entity_poly.entity_id
_entity_poly.type
_entity_poly.pdbx_seq_one_letter_code
_entity_poly.pdbx_strand_id
1 'polypeptide(L)'
;MLPLKSQIRYQRPESTSILSVLWNMRTYLVLILTPIILSPILFSFPQSQNEAKCGYCVIIMAIYWVMEVLPLAVTALLPLILYPLLGLMKSDEVAHMYLSVSFIITSSYEETSIMKFHKDASILFIGGLMIAVAVQKCKLHNRVALFVLTIVPPQPCWLYFILHSKFLPFSSYFKT
;
A
#
# COMPACT_ATOMS: atom_id res chain seq x y z
N MET A 1 -16.03 37.69 28.12
CA MET A 1 -15.64 36.74 29.18
C MET A 1 -15.26 35.42 28.51
N LEU A 2 -14.00 35.31 28.07
CA LEU A 2 -13.41 34.04 27.62
C LEU A 2 -12.73 33.36 28.82
N PRO A 3 -12.55 32.03 28.77
CA PRO A 3 -11.17 31.60 28.64
C PRO A 3 -10.97 30.54 27.56
N LEU A 4 -10.14 30.91 26.58
CA LEU A 4 -9.30 30.03 25.78
C LEU A 4 -8.38 29.21 26.70
N LYS A 5 -8.71 27.95 26.99
CA LYS A 5 -7.75 26.99 27.57
C LYS A 5 -8.30 25.57 27.48
N SER A 6 -7.81 24.73 26.55
CA SER A 6 -7.55 23.31 26.86
C SER A 6 -7.00 22.42 25.74
N GLN A 7 -6.92 22.82 24.47
CA GLN A 7 -6.45 21.86 23.44
C GLN A 7 -5.24 22.35 22.62
N ILE A 8 -4.27 23.00 23.28
CA ILE A 8 -2.89 22.96 22.80
C ILE A 8 -2.38 21.57 23.18
N ARG A 9 -2.55 20.60 22.27
CA ARG A 9 -1.97 19.27 22.40
C ARG A 9 -0.46 19.44 22.51
N TYR A 10 0.07 19.08 23.67
CA TYR A 10 1.50 19.01 23.99
C TYR A 10 2.27 18.32 22.85
N GLN A 11 2.97 19.10 22.03
CA GLN A 11 4.06 18.60 21.20
C GLN A 11 5.16 18.22 22.17
N ARG A 12 5.33 16.92 22.43
CA ARG A 12 6.48 16.41 23.17
C ARG A 12 7.71 16.65 22.29
N PRO A 13 8.67 17.53 22.64
CA PRO A 13 9.97 17.50 21.98
C PRO A 13 10.62 16.20 22.43
N GLU A 14 10.58 15.20 21.55
CA GLU A 14 11.31 13.95 21.72
C GLU A 14 12.78 14.35 21.91
N SER A 15 13.30 14.15 23.13
CA SER A 15 14.73 14.16 23.43
C SER A 15 15.41 13.36 22.33
N THR A 16 16.20 14.02 21.48
CA THR A 16 16.96 13.38 20.40
C THR A 16 18.09 12.58 21.02
N SER A 17 17.71 11.42 21.58
CA SER A 17 18.65 10.38 21.99
C SER A 17 19.53 10.05 20.78
N ILE A 18 20.84 10.01 20.96
CA ILE A 18 21.82 9.71 19.91
C ILE A 18 21.46 8.39 19.20
N LEU A 19 20.78 7.48 19.90
CA LEU A 19 20.21 6.24 19.37
C LEU A 19 19.11 6.45 18.32
N SER A 20 18.19 7.41 18.48
CA SER A 20 17.17 7.69 17.45
C SER A 20 17.78 8.38 16.23
N VAL A 21 18.83 9.18 16.44
CA VAL A 21 19.63 9.77 15.35
C VAL A 21 20.38 8.68 14.58
N LEU A 22 21.07 7.75 15.26
CA LEU A 22 21.77 6.63 14.63
C LEU A 22 20.80 5.68 13.90
N TRP A 23 19.62 5.43 14.48
CA TRP A 23 18.58 4.63 13.84
C TRP A 23 18.03 5.29 12.58
N ASN A 24 17.90 6.62 12.59
CA ASN A 24 17.51 7.39 11.41
C ASN A 24 18.63 7.43 10.34
N MET A 25 19.89 7.52 10.77
CA MET A 25 21.06 7.48 9.87
C MET A 25 21.23 6.11 9.19
N ARG A 26 20.82 5.01 9.85
CA ARG A 26 20.77 3.67 9.23
C ARG A 26 19.89 3.66 7.98
N THR A 27 18.75 4.33 8.00
CA THR A 27 17.82 4.43 6.87
C THR A 27 18.50 5.12 5.67
N TYR A 28 19.16 6.25 5.90
CA TYR A 28 19.92 6.96 4.86
C TYR A 28 21.09 6.12 4.34
N LEU A 29 21.82 5.42 5.22
CA LEU A 29 22.90 4.52 4.84
C LEU A 29 22.38 3.39 3.94
N VAL A 30 21.31 2.69 4.32
CA VAL A 30 20.74 1.61 3.49
C VAL A 30 20.28 2.16 2.13
N LEU A 31 19.66 3.34 2.10
CA LEU A 31 19.18 3.96 0.85
C LEU A 31 20.31 4.32 -0.14
N ILE A 32 21.50 4.68 0.35
CA ILE A 32 22.65 5.01 -0.50
C ILE A 32 23.50 3.76 -0.78
N LEU A 33 23.67 2.90 0.23
CA LEU A 33 24.53 1.72 0.15
C LEU A 33 23.95 0.64 -0.78
N THR A 34 22.63 0.46 -0.81
CA THR A 34 21.97 -0.55 -1.65
C THR A 34 22.25 -0.37 -3.15
N PRO A 35 22.02 0.81 -3.77
CA PRO A 35 22.35 1.01 -5.18
C PRO A 35 23.86 0.95 -5.46
N ILE A 36 24.72 1.34 -4.50
CA ILE A 36 26.18 1.28 -4.64
C ILE A 36 26.68 -0.17 -4.67
N ILE A 37 26.22 -1.00 -3.73
CA ILE A 37 26.57 -2.43 -3.67
C ILE A 37 26.07 -3.18 -4.91
N LEU A 38 24.92 -2.77 -5.44
CA LEU A 38 24.29 -3.43 -6.57
C LEU A 38 24.75 -2.88 -7.94
N SER A 39 25.41 -1.72 -7.97
CA SER A 39 26.03 -1.13 -9.17
C SER A 39 27.00 -2.06 -9.92
N PRO A 40 27.89 -2.85 -9.29
CA PRO A 40 28.74 -3.81 -10.01
C PRO A 40 27.96 -4.89 -10.78
N ILE A 41 26.70 -5.15 -10.43
CA ILE A 41 25.83 -6.10 -11.13
C ILE A 41 25.46 -5.59 -12.54
N LEU A 42 25.39 -4.27 -12.75
CA LEU A 42 25.14 -3.66 -14.05
C LEU A 42 26.28 -3.88 -15.05
N PHE A 43 27.51 -4.07 -14.57
CA PHE A 43 28.70 -4.16 -15.41
C PHE A 43 29.16 -5.60 -15.68
N SER A 44 28.66 -6.57 -14.90
CA SER A 44 29.11 -7.97 -14.95
C SER A 44 28.58 -8.77 -16.15
N PHE A 45 27.54 -8.29 -16.85
CA PHE A 45 26.90 -9.00 -17.97
C PHE A 45 26.83 -8.15 -19.25
N PRO A 46 27.84 -8.23 -20.14
CA PRO A 46 27.86 -7.45 -21.38
C PRO A 46 26.87 -7.94 -22.46
N GLN A 47 26.38 -9.18 -22.37
CA GLN A 47 25.55 -9.81 -23.41
C GLN A 47 24.04 -9.51 -23.30
N SER A 48 23.52 -9.12 -22.13
CA SER A 48 22.10 -8.76 -21.93
C SER A 48 21.90 -7.55 -21.00
N GLN A 49 22.39 -6.37 -21.42
CA GLN A 49 22.35 -5.16 -20.60
C GLN A 49 20.94 -4.73 -20.15
N ASN A 50 19.90 -5.00 -20.94
CA ASN A 50 18.52 -4.63 -20.58
C ASN A 50 17.95 -5.51 -19.46
N GLU A 51 18.28 -6.79 -19.45
CA GLU A 51 17.83 -7.74 -18.43
C GLU A 51 18.51 -7.45 -17.08
N ALA A 52 19.81 -7.15 -17.10
CA ALA A 52 20.58 -6.77 -15.91
C ALA A 52 20.06 -5.48 -15.27
N LYS A 53 19.74 -4.45 -16.08
CA LYS A 53 19.12 -3.20 -15.62
C LYS A 53 17.75 -3.41 -14.98
N CYS A 54 16.93 -4.29 -15.56
CA CYS A 54 15.62 -4.66 -15.00
C CYS A 54 15.78 -5.38 -13.65
N GLY A 55 16.65 -6.40 -13.60
CA GLY A 55 16.94 -7.15 -12.38
C GLY A 55 17.49 -6.26 -11.25
N TYR A 56 18.37 -5.31 -11.58
CA TYR A 56 18.87 -4.30 -10.63
C TYR A 56 17.72 -3.50 -10.00
N CYS A 57 16.75 -3.03 -10.80
CA CYS A 57 15.61 -2.26 -10.29
C CYS A 57 14.71 -3.11 -9.38
N VAL A 58 14.45 -4.37 -9.75
CA VAL A 58 13.61 -5.29 -8.96
C VAL A 58 14.26 -5.62 -7.61
N ILE A 59 15.57 -5.88 -7.60
CA ILE A 59 16.30 -6.22 -6.37
C ILE A 59 16.34 -5.01 -5.43
N ILE A 60 16.58 -3.79 -5.92
CA ILE A 60 16.51 -2.57 -5.09
C ILE A 60 15.11 -2.41 -4.49
N MET A 61 14.07 -2.58 -5.31
CA MET A 61 12.69 -2.47 -4.83
C MET A 61 12.37 -3.52 -3.75
N ALA A 62 12.83 -4.76 -3.94
CA ALA A 62 12.66 -5.84 -2.97
C ALA A 62 13.38 -5.56 -1.64
N ILE A 63 14.63 -5.09 -1.69
CA ILE A 63 15.39 -4.73 -0.48
C ILE A 63 14.70 -3.58 0.26
N TYR A 64 14.18 -2.59 -0.45
CA TYR A 64 13.50 -1.45 0.19
C TYR A 64 12.14 -1.80 0.79
N TRP A 65 11.44 -2.78 0.22
CA TRP A 65 10.25 -3.36 0.83
C TRP A 65 10.56 -4.13 2.09
N VAL A 66 11.54 -5.05 2.06
CA VAL A 66 11.87 -5.90 3.22
C VAL A 66 12.47 -5.07 4.36
N MET A 67 13.25 -4.04 4.04
CA MET A 67 13.90 -3.19 5.03
C MET A 67 13.03 -2.00 5.49
N GLU A 68 11.81 -1.84 4.97
CA GLU A 68 10.86 -0.75 5.27
C GLU A 68 11.53 0.65 5.37
N VAL A 69 12.52 0.91 4.49
CA VAL A 69 13.36 2.13 4.53
C VAL A 69 12.56 3.38 4.17
N LEU A 70 11.54 3.21 3.33
CA LEU A 70 10.66 4.26 2.83
C LEU A 70 9.20 3.80 3.01
N PRO A 71 8.25 4.72 3.16
CA PRO A 71 6.84 4.35 3.17
C PRO A 71 6.49 3.57 1.90
N LEU A 72 5.66 2.53 2.04
CA LEU A 72 5.28 1.62 0.94
C LEU A 72 4.89 2.35 -0.35
N ALA A 73 4.19 3.49 -0.25
CA ALA A 73 3.85 4.33 -1.39
C ALA A 73 5.07 4.87 -2.16
N VAL A 74 6.12 5.32 -1.47
CA VAL A 74 7.32 5.87 -2.11
C VAL A 74 8.18 4.75 -2.70
N THR A 75 8.29 3.60 -2.03
CA THR A 75 8.99 2.43 -2.60
C THR A 75 8.32 1.92 -3.87
N ALA A 76 6.98 1.93 -3.92
CA ALA A 76 6.25 1.58 -5.13
C ALA A 76 6.61 2.57 -6.25
N LEU A 77 6.74 3.87 -6.01
CA LEU A 77 7.11 4.82 -7.09
C LEU A 77 8.55 4.71 -7.60
N LEU A 78 9.40 3.88 -7.00
CA LEU A 78 10.82 3.80 -7.33
C LEU A 78 11.12 3.37 -8.79
N PRO A 79 10.42 2.38 -9.39
CA PRO A 79 10.59 2.02 -10.79
C PRO A 79 10.25 3.15 -11.76
N LEU A 80 9.33 4.06 -11.40
CA LEU A 80 8.98 5.22 -12.24
C LEU A 80 10.18 6.14 -12.50
N ILE A 81 11.12 6.20 -11.55
CA ILE A 81 12.32 7.03 -11.64
C ILE A 81 13.50 6.20 -12.16
N LEU A 82 13.67 4.96 -11.66
CA LEU A 82 14.81 4.12 -12.03
C LEU A 82 14.75 3.62 -13.49
N TYR A 83 13.58 3.25 -14.01
CA TYR A 83 13.47 2.76 -15.39
C TYR A 83 13.90 3.79 -16.45
N PRO A 84 13.41 5.05 -16.42
CA PRO A 84 13.87 6.07 -17.37
C PRO A 84 15.33 6.48 -17.12
N LEU A 85 15.80 6.49 -15.87
CA LEU A 85 17.20 6.80 -15.54
C LEU A 85 18.18 5.75 -16.10
N LEU A 86 17.78 4.48 -16.11
CA LEU A 86 18.55 3.37 -16.69
C LEU A 86 18.42 3.29 -18.23
N GLY A 87 17.54 4.11 -18.83
CA GLY A 87 17.26 4.11 -20.26
C GLY A 87 16.54 2.86 -20.75
N LEU A 88 15.73 2.22 -19.89
CA LEU A 88 15.01 0.99 -20.22
C LEU A 88 13.74 1.26 -21.05
N MET A 89 12.94 2.25 -20.65
CA MET A 89 11.66 2.62 -21.26
C MET A 89 11.46 4.14 -21.16
N LYS A 90 10.62 4.72 -22.03
CA LYS A 90 10.30 6.16 -21.98
C LYS A 90 9.41 6.49 -20.77
N SER A 91 9.57 7.70 -20.23
CA SER A 91 8.94 8.13 -18.97
C SER A 91 7.42 8.20 -19.02
N ASP A 92 6.86 8.53 -20.18
CA ASP A 92 5.42 8.51 -20.47
C ASP A 92 4.86 7.09 -20.36
N GLU A 93 5.51 6.13 -21.01
CA GLU A 93 5.08 4.73 -21.01
C GLU A 93 5.11 4.09 -19.61
N VAL A 94 6.20 4.32 -18.86
CA VAL A 94 6.32 3.83 -17.48
C VAL A 94 5.28 4.50 -16.56
N ALA A 95 5.02 5.80 -16.74
CA ALA A 95 3.99 6.51 -15.99
C ALA A 95 2.60 5.92 -16.22
N HIS A 96 2.21 5.64 -17.47
CA HIS A 96 0.92 5.02 -17.76
C HIS A 96 0.80 3.59 -17.21
N MET A 97 1.91 2.86 -17.14
CA MET A 97 1.92 1.49 -16.62
C MET A 97 1.88 1.41 -15.09
N TYR A 98 2.51 2.39 -14.41
CA TYR A 98 2.66 2.42 -12.96
C TYR A 98 1.61 3.29 -12.25
N LEU A 99 1.33 4.47 -12.79
CA LEU A 99 0.26 5.36 -12.32
C LEU A 99 -1.00 5.08 -13.15
N SER A 100 -1.90 4.28 -12.59
CA SER A 100 -3.28 4.14 -13.10
C SER A 100 -4.08 5.46 -13.05
N VAL A 101 -3.47 6.57 -12.58
CA VAL A 101 -4.03 7.93 -12.52
C VAL A 101 -4.01 8.62 -13.90
N SER A 102 -3.91 7.86 -14.98
CA SER A 102 -4.19 8.35 -16.34
C SER A 102 -5.71 8.54 -16.58
N PHE A 103 -6.58 8.28 -15.59
CA PHE A 103 -8.03 8.47 -15.75
C PHE A 103 -8.47 9.95 -15.68
N ILE A 104 -7.75 10.83 -14.98
CA ILE A 104 -8.15 12.24 -14.83
C ILE A 104 -7.42 13.17 -15.81
N ILE A 105 -6.22 12.81 -16.27
CA ILE A 105 -5.39 13.71 -17.11
C ILE A 105 -5.46 13.35 -18.61
N THR A 106 -5.94 12.15 -18.98
CA THR A 106 -6.10 11.74 -20.39
C THR A 106 -7.56 11.90 -20.85
N SER A 107 -8.17 13.06 -20.60
CA SER A 107 -9.37 13.48 -21.34
C SER A 107 -9.03 14.16 -22.68
N SER A 108 -7.74 14.18 -23.06
CA SER A 108 -7.25 14.71 -24.32
C SER A 108 -6.50 13.62 -25.08
N TYR A 109 -7.17 13.11 -26.11
CA TYR A 109 -6.69 12.27 -27.22
C TYR A 109 -6.39 10.77 -26.97
N GLU A 110 -7.51 10.03 -27.08
CA GLU A 110 -7.75 8.88 -27.98
C GLU A 110 -7.74 7.44 -27.44
N GLU A 111 -8.75 6.72 -27.94
CA GLU A 111 -9.30 5.44 -27.54
C GLU A 111 -8.29 4.29 -27.51
N THR A 112 -8.45 3.41 -26.52
CA THR A 112 -8.20 1.98 -26.74
C THR A 112 -9.27 1.19 -26.01
N SER A 113 -10.41 1.16 -26.69
CA SER A 113 -11.60 0.44 -26.36
C SER A 113 -11.28 -1.06 -26.24
N ILE A 114 -11.66 -1.64 -25.09
CA ILE A 114 -11.88 -3.07 -24.79
C ILE A 114 -10.73 -3.92 -24.17
N MET A 115 -9.51 -3.43 -23.97
CA MET A 115 -8.47 -4.21 -23.23
C MET A 115 -7.73 -3.42 -22.14
N LYS A 116 -8.47 -2.69 -21.29
CA LYS A 116 -7.92 -1.91 -20.15
C LYS A 116 -8.64 -2.13 -18.81
N PHE A 117 -9.34 -3.25 -18.65
CA PHE A 117 -10.03 -3.64 -17.40
C PHE A 117 -9.13 -4.40 -16.40
N HIS A 118 -7.86 -4.68 -16.74
CA HIS A 118 -7.05 -5.66 -16.00
C HIS A 118 -6.20 -5.07 -14.85
N LYS A 119 -6.24 -3.75 -14.59
CA LYS A 119 -5.50 -3.09 -13.49
C LYS A 119 -6.42 -2.37 -12.49
N ASP A 120 -7.66 -2.83 -12.38
CA ASP A 120 -8.73 -2.14 -11.66
C ASP A 120 -8.68 -2.36 -10.14
N ALA A 121 -7.76 -3.19 -9.62
CA ALA A 121 -7.69 -3.49 -8.19
C ALA A 121 -7.60 -2.22 -7.33
N SER A 122 -6.80 -1.24 -7.74
CA SER A 122 -6.71 0.04 -7.04
C SER A 122 -8.01 0.85 -7.13
N ILE A 123 -8.66 0.89 -8.30
CA ILE A 123 -9.91 1.62 -8.53
C ILE A 123 -11.06 0.97 -7.76
N LEU A 124 -11.12 -0.36 -7.75
CA LEU A 124 -12.07 -1.15 -6.98
C LEU A 124 -11.84 -0.96 -5.48
N PHE A 125 -10.58 -0.92 -5.03
CA PHE A 125 -10.23 -0.64 -3.64
C PHE A 125 -10.72 0.76 -3.22
N ILE A 126 -10.43 1.79 -4.04
CA ILE A 126 -10.92 3.15 -3.81
C ILE A 126 -12.44 3.24 -3.86
N GLY A 127 -13.10 2.56 -4.81
CA GLY A 127 -14.56 2.48 -4.89
C GLY A 127 -15.18 1.79 -3.67
N GLY A 128 -14.56 0.70 -3.18
CA GLY A 128 -14.95 0.00 -1.96
C GLY A 128 -14.80 0.87 -0.72
N LEU A 129 -13.69 1.62 -0.60
CA LEU A 129 -13.49 2.60 0.46
C LEU A 129 -14.55 3.72 0.42
N MET A 130 -14.87 4.22 -0.77
CA MET A 130 -15.90 5.25 -0.94
C MET A 130 -17.29 4.75 -0.52
N ILE A 131 -17.66 3.52 -0.90
CA ILE A 131 -18.91 2.88 -0.47
C ILE A 131 -18.90 2.66 1.06
N ALA A 132 -17.79 2.21 1.63
CA ALA A 132 -17.67 2.04 3.08
C ALA A 132 -17.87 3.35 3.85
N VAL A 133 -17.29 4.46 3.36
CA VAL A 133 -17.49 5.80 3.93
C VAL A 133 -18.95 6.26 3.77
N ALA A 134 -19.58 6.02 2.61
CA ALA A 134 -20.98 6.34 2.39
C ALA A 134 -21.89 5.57 3.37
N VAL A 135 -21.68 4.26 3.53
CA VAL A 135 -22.39 3.38 4.48
C VAL A 135 -22.18 3.86 5.93
N GLN A 136 -20.98 4.30 6.27
CA GLN A 136 -20.68 4.88 7.58
C GLN A 136 -21.46 6.18 7.81
N LYS A 137 -21.52 7.07 6.81
CA LYS A 137 -22.28 8.34 6.88
C LYS A 137 -23.80 8.12 6.98
N CYS A 138 -24.32 7.09 6.32
CA CYS A 138 -25.72 6.68 6.45
C CYS A 138 -26.07 6.05 7.82
N LYS A 139 -25.12 5.95 8.77
CA LYS A 139 -25.25 5.26 10.07
C LYS A 139 -25.82 3.84 9.96
N LEU A 140 -25.64 3.20 8.80
CA LEU A 140 -26.17 1.87 8.52
C LEU A 140 -25.59 0.84 9.49
N HIS A 141 -24.30 1.00 9.86
CA HIS A 141 -23.62 0.17 10.84
C HIS A 141 -24.35 0.11 12.19
N ASN A 142 -24.94 1.21 12.68
CA ASN A 142 -25.70 1.21 13.93
C ASN A 142 -27.02 0.43 13.79
N ARG A 143 -27.71 0.53 12.66
CA ARG A 143 -28.96 -0.23 12.43
C ARG A 143 -28.70 -1.73 12.35
N VAL A 144 -27.63 -2.13 11.67
CA VAL A 144 -27.23 -3.54 11.55
C VAL A 144 -26.73 -4.07 12.89
N ALA A 145 -25.93 -3.30 13.64
CA ALA A 145 -25.44 -3.69 14.96
C ALA A 145 -26.61 -3.92 15.95
N LEU A 146 -27.60 -3.02 15.97
CA LEU A 146 -28.80 -3.18 16.80
C LEU A 146 -29.63 -4.41 16.39
N PHE A 147 -29.79 -4.67 15.09
CA PHE A 147 -30.50 -5.85 14.60
C PHE A 147 -29.81 -7.16 15.04
N VAL A 148 -28.48 -7.21 14.97
CA VAL A 148 -27.71 -8.38 15.42
C VAL A 148 -27.80 -8.56 16.94
N LEU A 149 -27.79 -7.48 17.74
CA LEU A 149 -27.95 -7.55 19.19
C LEU A 149 -29.35 -8.03 19.62
N THR A 150 -30.38 -7.82 18.81
CA THR A 150 -31.71 -8.39 19.06
C THR A 150 -31.79 -9.88 18.69
N ILE A 151 -30.98 -10.32 17.72
CA ILE A 151 -30.91 -11.73 17.29
C ILE A 151 -30.03 -12.57 18.24
N VAL A 152 -28.95 -11.99 18.74
CA VAL A 152 -27.97 -12.69 19.59
C VAL A 152 -28.18 -12.27 21.06
N PRO A 153 -28.56 -13.19 21.96
CA PRO A 153 -28.71 -12.84 23.37
C PRO A 153 -27.36 -12.41 23.98
N PRO A 154 -27.35 -11.43 24.91
CA PRO A 154 -26.13 -10.77 25.43
C PRO A 154 -25.26 -11.66 26.36
N GLN A 155 -25.48 -12.98 26.38
CA GLN A 155 -24.77 -13.89 27.27
C GLN A 155 -23.51 -14.47 26.60
N PRO A 156 -22.31 -14.29 27.18
CA PRO A 156 -21.04 -14.70 26.57
C PRO A 156 -20.90 -16.21 26.33
N CYS A 157 -21.65 -17.05 27.06
CA CYS A 157 -21.67 -18.51 26.84
C CYS A 157 -22.33 -18.92 25.50
N TRP A 158 -23.37 -18.20 25.05
CA TRP A 158 -24.05 -18.50 23.79
C TRP A 158 -23.19 -18.14 22.57
N LEU A 159 -22.37 -17.10 22.68
CA LEU A 159 -21.45 -16.71 21.61
C LEU A 159 -20.41 -17.80 21.34
N TYR A 160 -19.85 -18.41 22.40
CA TYR A 160 -18.91 -19.52 22.27
C TYR A 160 -19.58 -20.76 21.66
N PHE A 161 -20.82 -21.06 22.06
CA PHE A 161 -21.60 -22.18 21.53
C PHE A 161 -22.00 -22.01 20.06
N ILE A 162 -22.34 -20.78 19.63
CA ILE A 162 -22.64 -20.45 18.23
C ILE A 162 -21.38 -20.53 17.37
N LEU A 163 -20.23 -20.03 17.86
CA LEU A 163 -18.95 -20.18 17.16
C LEU A 163 -18.59 -21.66 16.98
N HIS A 164 -18.71 -22.47 18.02
CA HIS A 164 -18.37 -23.88 17.95
C HIS A 164 -19.34 -24.67 17.04
N SER A 165 -20.64 -24.43 17.14
CA SER A 165 -21.67 -25.15 16.36
C SER A 165 -21.75 -24.73 14.89
N LYS A 166 -21.41 -23.49 14.53
CA LYS A 166 -21.39 -23.02 13.12
C LYS A 166 -20.04 -23.20 12.42
N PHE A 167 -18.93 -23.27 13.15
CA PHE A 167 -17.61 -23.50 12.57
C PHE A 167 -17.43 -24.93 12.04
N LEU A 168 -17.99 -25.93 12.74
CA LEU A 168 -17.95 -27.33 12.32
C LEU A 168 -18.65 -27.64 10.98
N PRO A 169 -19.89 -27.19 10.72
CA PRO A 169 -20.54 -27.42 9.43
C PRO A 169 -19.91 -26.60 8.29
N PHE A 170 -19.40 -25.40 8.55
CA PHE A 170 -18.76 -24.58 7.51
C PHE A 170 -17.48 -25.23 6.94
N SER A 171 -16.72 -25.97 7.77
CA SER A 171 -15.56 -26.74 7.31
C SER A 171 -15.92 -27.92 6.40
N SER A 172 -17.14 -28.45 6.47
CA SER A 172 -17.59 -29.56 5.63
C SER A 172 -18.07 -29.12 4.25
N TYR A 173 -18.54 -27.87 4.10
CA TYR A 173 -18.97 -27.32 2.81
C TYR A 173 -17.82 -26.92 1.86
N PHE A 174 -16.58 -26.78 2.36
CA PHE A 174 -15.41 -26.39 1.56
C PHE A 174 -14.57 -27.59 1.05
N LYS A 175 -15.03 -28.82 1.30
CA LYS A 175 -14.34 -30.06 0.89
C LYS A 175 -15.02 -30.81 -0.27
N THR A 176 -15.98 -30.20 -0.96
CA THR A 176 -16.63 -30.74 -2.17
C THR A 176 -16.48 -29.73 -3.29
#